data_AF-A0A095UVX2-F1
#
_entry.id   AF-A0A095UVX2-F1
#
_cell.length_a   1.000
_cell.length_b   1.000
_cell.length_c   1.000
_cell.angle_alpha   90.00
_cell.angle_beta   90.00
_cell.angle_gamma   90.00
#
_symmetry.space_group_name_H-M   'P 1'
#
loop_
_entity.id
_entity.type
_entity.pdbx_description
1 polymer ?
#
loop_
_entity_poly.entity_id
_entity_poly.type
_entity_poly.pdbx_seq_one_letter_code
_entity_poly.pdbx_strand_id
1 'polypeptide(L)'
;MRAIVVVMFFAALAQGALSAELAAAEPQCSSLSQGELEQRIKSYTARPSLSRILAADSLEILLQRASYSDAAALWSVPFYLVNDGKRVKRFFALLDCDGGVELSRDQWFKPK
;
A
#
# COMPACT_ATOMS: atom_id res chain seq x y z
N MET A 1 -32.98 8.26 48.17
CA MET A 1 -32.64 8.74 46.81
C MET A 1 -31.12 8.68 46.61
N ARG A 2 -30.58 7.55 46.15
CA ARG A 2 -29.15 7.36 45.85
C ARG A 2 -29.03 6.32 44.73
N ALA A 3 -29.40 6.70 43.51
CA ALA A 3 -29.29 5.81 42.36
C ALA A 3 -29.11 6.57 41.02
N ILE A 4 -28.58 7.80 41.08
CA ILE A 4 -28.44 8.68 39.90
C ILE A 4 -27.06 9.36 39.94
N VAL A 5 -26.01 8.57 40.11
CA VAL A 5 -24.62 9.09 39.97
C VAL A 5 -23.74 8.07 39.25
N VAL A 6 -24.01 6.77 39.43
CA VAL A 6 -23.18 5.69 38.84
C VAL A 6 -23.36 5.56 37.32
N VAL A 7 -24.53 5.91 36.78
CA VAL A 7 -24.83 5.72 35.34
C VAL A 7 -24.14 6.76 34.43
N MET A 8 -23.90 7.98 34.92
CA MET A 8 -23.26 9.02 34.09
C MET A 8 -21.74 8.83 33.95
N PHE A 9 -21.08 8.16 34.90
CA PHE A 9 -19.64 7.91 34.80
C PHE A 9 -19.27 6.82 33.79
N PHE A 10 -20.15 5.83 33.58
CA PHE A 10 -19.92 4.77 32.59
C PHE A 10 -20.09 5.22 31.14
N ALA A 11 -20.98 6.19 30.89
CA ALA A 11 -21.19 6.71 29.53
C ALA A 11 -20.00 7.53 29.01
N ALA A 12 -19.30 8.25 29.89
CA ALA A 12 -18.13 9.05 29.53
C ALA A 12 -16.89 8.19 29.23
N LEU A 13 -16.72 7.05 29.92
CA LEU A 13 -15.61 6.12 29.68
C LEU A 13 -15.78 5.33 28.36
N ALA A 14 -17.01 5.00 27.97
CA ALA A 14 -17.28 4.33 26.69
C ALA A 14 -16.98 5.23 25.48
N GLN A 15 -17.21 6.55 25.59
CA GLN A 15 -16.94 7.50 24.50
C GLN A 15 -15.44 7.78 24.32
N GLY A 16 -14.66 7.73 25.41
CA GLY A 16 -13.20 7.81 25.34
C GLY A 16 -12.55 6.56 24.74
N ALA A 17 -13.09 5.38 25.06
CA ALA A 17 -12.58 4.10 24.54
C ALA A 17 -12.79 3.94 23.02
N LEU A 18 -13.99 4.29 22.52
CA LEU A 18 -14.25 4.26 21.06
C LEU A 18 -13.38 5.26 20.29
N SER A 19 -13.04 6.40 20.88
CA SER A 19 -12.18 7.41 20.23
C SER A 19 -10.72 6.97 20.19
N ALA A 20 -10.26 6.20 21.20
CA ALA A 20 -8.92 5.64 21.25
C ALA A 20 -8.72 4.46 20.28
N GLU A 21 -9.74 3.59 20.11
CA GLU A 21 -9.70 2.52 19.11
C GLU A 21 -9.75 3.05 17.67
N LEU A 22 -10.45 4.16 17.43
CA LEU A 22 -10.47 4.83 16.12
C LEU A 22 -9.17 5.60 15.84
N ALA A 23 -8.53 6.16 16.86
CA ALA A 23 -7.20 6.75 16.73
C ALA A 23 -6.08 5.69 16.56
N ALA A 24 -6.31 4.46 17.03
CA ALA A 24 -5.42 3.31 16.83
C ALA A 24 -5.65 2.58 15.49
N ALA A 25 -6.68 2.96 14.73
CA ALA A 25 -6.92 2.49 13.38
C ALA A 25 -6.20 3.35 12.33
N GLU A 26 -5.03 3.90 12.65
CA GLU A 26 -4.08 4.23 11.59
C GLU A 26 -3.81 2.93 10.83
N PRO A 27 -4.09 2.86 9.50
CA PRO A 27 -3.74 1.68 8.74
C PRO A 27 -2.25 1.46 8.96
N GLN A 28 -1.89 0.36 9.62
CA GLN A 28 -0.51 0.00 9.89
C GLN A 28 0.12 -0.33 8.54
N CYS A 29 0.54 0.71 7.86
CA CYS A 29 0.97 0.68 6.47
C CYS A 29 2.22 -0.19 6.35
N SER A 30 3.09 -0.15 7.36
CA SER A 30 4.22 -1.06 7.55
C SER A 30 3.83 -2.54 7.70
N SER A 31 2.57 -2.86 8.01
CA SER A 31 2.09 -4.23 8.21
C SER A 31 1.43 -4.83 6.97
N LEU A 32 1.43 -4.15 5.82
CA LEU A 32 0.93 -4.73 4.58
C LEU A 32 1.69 -6.01 4.24
N SER A 33 0.96 -7.09 4.02
CA SER A 33 1.55 -8.36 3.58
C SER A 33 2.06 -8.26 2.14
N GLN A 34 3.00 -9.14 1.78
CA GLN A 34 3.49 -9.22 0.40
C GLN A 34 2.36 -9.50 -0.61
N GLY A 35 1.36 -10.30 -0.22
CA GLY A 35 0.19 -10.56 -1.07
C GLY A 35 -0.65 -9.31 -1.31
N GLU A 36 -0.84 -8.47 -0.29
CA GLU A 36 -1.55 -7.19 -0.44
C GLU A 36 -0.77 -6.22 -1.33
N LEU A 37 0.55 -6.11 -1.15
CA LEU A 37 1.41 -5.30 -2.02
C LEU A 37 1.28 -5.75 -3.48
N GLU A 38 1.38 -7.06 -3.74
CA GLU A 38 1.25 -7.63 -5.07
C GLU A 38 -0.11 -7.32 -5.70
N GLN A 39 -1.19 -7.53 -4.94
CA GLN A 39 -2.56 -7.27 -5.39
C GLN A 39 -2.79 -5.80 -5.72
N ARG A 40 -2.29 -4.88 -4.89
CA ARG A 40 -2.40 -3.43 -5.14
C ARG A 40 -1.66 -3.04 -6.42
N ILE A 41 -0.44 -3.54 -6.63
CA ILE A 41 0.35 -3.26 -7.84
C ILE A 41 -0.35 -3.82 -9.08
N LYS A 42 -0.81 -5.07 -9.04
CA LYS A 42 -1.54 -5.70 -10.15
C LYS A 42 -2.83 -4.96 -10.48
N SER A 43 -3.62 -4.62 -9.46
CA SER A 43 -4.88 -3.90 -9.63
C SER A 43 -4.66 -2.51 -10.24
N TYR A 44 -3.61 -1.80 -9.81
CA TYR A 44 -3.28 -0.50 -10.35
C TYR A 44 -2.80 -0.57 -11.80
N THR A 45 -1.86 -1.48 -12.10
CA THR A 45 -1.29 -1.65 -13.45
C THR A 45 -2.27 -2.25 -14.46
N ALA A 46 -3.28 -2.98 -14.01
CA ALA A 46 -4.36 -3.51 -14.86
C ALA A 46 -5.36 -2.43 -15.31
N ARG A 47 -5.34 -1.23 -14.73
CA ARG A 47 -6.21 -0.13 -15.15
C ARG A 47 -6.02 0.14 -16.66
N PRO A 48 -7.08 0.26 -17.47
CA PRO A 48 -6.96 0.36 -18.93
C PRO A 48 -6.06 1.49 -19.44
N SER A 49 -6.00 2.61 -18.72
CA SER A 49 -5.11 3.72 -19.04
C SER A 49 -3.64 3.36 -18.88
N LEU A 50 -3.30 2.61 -17.82
CA LEU A 50 -1.94 2.22 -17.50
C LEU A 50 -1.51 0.97 -18.25
N SER A 51 -2.39 -0.01 -18.42
CA SER A 51 -2.06 -1.24 -19.15
C SER A 51 -1.61 -0.94 -20.58
N ARG A 52 -2.25 0.03 -21.25
CA ARG A 52 -1.82 0.53 -22.56
C ARG A 52 -0.47 1.26 -22.53
N ILE A 53 -0.18 2.01 -21.48
CA ILE A 53 1.09 2.74 -21.33
C ILE A 53 2.25 1.79 -21.04
N LEU A 54 2.01 0.78 -20.21
CA LEU A 54 3.00 -0.22 -19.85
C LEU A 54 3.27 -1.16 -21.04
N ALA A 55 2.23 -1.55 -21.77
CA ALA A 55 2.31 -2.37 -22.98
C ALA A 55 3.26 -3.57 -22.82
N ALA A 56 3.02 -4.35 -21.75
CA ALA A 56 3.84 -5.48 -21.37
C ALA A 56 3.06 -6.79 -21.44
N ASP A 57 3.73 -7.89 -21.82
CA ASP A 57 3.12 -9.23 -21.82
C ASP A 57 2.85 -9.71 -20.40
N SER A 58 3.78 -9.40 -19.48
CA SER A 58 3.66 -9.73 -18.07
C SER A 58 4.44 -8.78 -17.16
N LEU A 59 4.14 -8.86 -15.86
CA LEU A 59 4.82 -8.13 -14.81
C LEU A 59 5.58 -9.10 -13.91
N GLU A 60 6.86 -8.82 -13.65
CA GLU A 60 7.68 -9.53 -12.66
C GLU A 60 7.84 -8.64 -11.42
N ILE A 61 7.01 -8.85 -10.41
CA ILE A 61 7.00 -8.06 -9.16
C ILE A 61 8.01 -8.66 -8.18
N LEU A 62 8.93 -7.85 -7.65
CA LEU A 62 9.99 -8.29 -6.75
C LEU A 62 9.64 -8.00 -5.29
N LEU A 63 8.67 -8.73 -4.72
CA LEU A 63 8.20 -8.53 -3.35
C LEU A 63 9.30 -8.73 -2.29
N GLN A 64 10.28 -9.59 -2.56
CA GLN A 64 11.46 -9.81 -1.71
C GLN A 64 12.41 -8.59 -1.66
N ARG A 65 12.21 -7.61 -2.54
CA ARG A 65 12.94 -6.34 -2.56
C ARG A 65 12.05 -5.15 -2.21
N ALA A 66 10.83 -5.41 -1.71
CA ALA A 66 9.98 -4.38 -1.17
C ALA A 66 10.67 -3.73 0.04
N SER A 67 10.57 -2.41 0.15
CA SER A 67 11.11 -1.64 1.27
C SER A 67 10.08 -0.64 1.74
N TYR A 68 9.98 -0.46 3.05
CA TYR A 68 9.08 0.52 3.67
C TYR A 68 9.89 1.69 4.23
N SER A 69 9.36 2.90 4.10
CA SER A 69 9.90 4.10 4.70
C SER A 69 8.89 4.66 5.70
N ASP A 70 9.20 4.61 7.00
CA ASP A 70 8.36 5.23 8.05
C ASP A 70 8.27 6.75 7.85
N ALA A 71 9.38 7.40 7.47
CA ALA A 71 9.44 8.84 7.30
C ALA A 71 8.51 9.36 6.19
N ALA A 72 8.30 8.55 5.14
CA ALA A 72 7.41 8.88 4.03
C ALA A 72 6.07 8.12 4.08
N ALA A 73 5.88 7.25 5.08
CA ALA A 73 4.76 6.32 5.19
C ALA A 73 4.46 5.61 3.86
N LEU A 74 5.48 4.98 3.26
CA LEU A 74 5.39 4.50 1.88
C LEU A 74 6.17 3.21 1.63
N TRP A 75 5.57 2.29 0.88
CA TRP A 75 6.23 1.12 0.32
C TRP A 75 6.80 1.41 -1.06
N SER A 76 8.05 1.03 -1.29
CA SER A 76 8.66 0.97 -2.61
C SER A 76 8.87 -0.48 -3.02
N VAL A 77 8.23 -0.90 -4.10
CA VAL A 77 8.30 -2.27 -4.63
C VAL A 77 8.79 -2.22 -6.08
N PRO A 78 10.00 -2.74 -6.38
CA PRO A 78 10.48 -2.80 -7.75
C PRO A 78 9.76 -3.91 -8.53
N PHE A 79 9.48 -3.65 -9.80
CA PHE A 79 8.98 -4.65 -10.74
C PHE A 79 9.52 -4.42 -12.15
N TYR A 80 9.54 -5.48 -12.95
CA TYR A 80 9.90 -5.42 -14.36
C TYR A 80 8.67 -5.54 -15.25
N LEU A 81 8.71 -4.83 -16.36
CA LEU A 81 7.92 -5.17 -17.53
C LEU A 81 8.66 -6.23 -18.32
N VAL A 82 7.97 -7.31 -18.65
CA VAL A 82 8.53 -8.45 -19.37
C VAL A 82 7.79 -8.63 -20.70
N ASN A 83 8.54 -8.57 -21.80
CA ASN A 83 8.05 -8.81 -23.16
C ASN A 83 8.91 -9.89 -23.81
N ASP A 84 8.29 -10.86 -24.47
CA ASP A 84 8.99 -11.99 -25.09
C ASP A 84 9.97 -12.72 -24.13
N GLY A 85 9.61 -12.79 -22.85
CA GLY A 85 10.44 -13.37 -21.79
C GLY A 85 11.64 -12.51 -21.35
N LYS A 86 11.79 -11.30 -21.88
CA LYS A 86 12.90 -10.38 -21.55
C LYS A 86 12.41 -9.19 -20.73
N ARG A 87 13.22 -8.78 -19.75
CA ARG A 87 12.95 -7.59 -18.93
C ARG A 87 13.28 -6.33 -19.74
N VAL A 88 12.24 -5.60 -20.15
CA VAL A 88 12.38 -4.44 -21.05
C VAL A 88 12.37 -3.10 -20.31
N LYS A 89 11.77 -3.02 -19.12
CA LYS A 89 11.77 -1.81 -18.28
C LYS A 89 11.72 -2.21 -16.81
N ARG A 90 12.28 -1.37 -15.93
CA ARG A 90 12.10 -1.46 -14.48
C ARG A 90 11.34 -0.25 -13.97
N PHE A 91 10.40 -0.50 -13.07
CA PHE A 91 9.64 0.51 -12.36
C PHE A 91 9.69 0.24 -10.86
N PHE A 92 9.39 1.27 -10.08
CA PHE A 92 9.09 1.18 -8.66
C PHE A 92 7.64 1.56 -8.48
N ALA A 93 6.85 0.66 -7.90
CA ALA A 93 5.54 1.00 -7.38
C ALA A 93 5.72 1.62 -6.00
N LEU A 94 5.24 2.84 -5.84
CA LEU A 94 5.23 3.59 -4.60
C LEU A 94 3.81 3.51 -4.05
N LEU A 95 3.61 2.83 -2.92
CA LEU A 95 2.30 2.62 -2.33
C LEU A 95 2.21 3.38 -1.01
N ASP A 96 1.31 4.34 -0.94
CA ASP A 96 0.98 5.03 0.30
C ASP A 96 -0.05 4.24 1.12
N CYS A 97 -0.29 4.74 2.33
CA CYS A 97 -1.16 4.09 3.31
C CYS A 97 -2.65 4.26 2.99
N ASP A 98 -3.00 5.29 2.22
CA ASP A 98 -4.36 5.56 1.76
C ASP A 98 -4.74 4.71 0.54
N GLY A 99 -3.82 3.88 0.05
CA GLY A 99 -4.01 3.00 -1.10
C GLY A 99 -3.78 3.68 -2.44
N GLY A 100 -3.21 4.88 -2.44
CA GLY A 100 -2.58 5.47 -3.60
C GLY A 100 -1.39 4.62 -4.05
N VAL A 101 -1.28 4.50 -5.37
CA VAL A 101 -0.17 3.85 -6.03
C VAL A 101 0.35 4.80 -7.08
N GLU A 102 1.65 5.06 -7.07
CA GLU A 102 2.37 5.79 -8.10
C GLU A 102 3.44 4.89 -8.72
N LEU A 103 3.74 5.09 -10.00
CA LEU A 103 4.79 4.37 -10.69
C LEU A 103 5.94 5.31 -11.04
N SER A 104 7.11 5.02 -10.51
CA SER A 104 8.34 5.71 -10.88
C SER A 104 9.18 4.83 -11.81
N ARG A 105 9.55 5.35 -12.97
CA ARG A 105 10.37 4.63 -13.94
C ARG A 105 11.84 4.73 -13.56
N ASP A 106 12.52 3.59 -13.52
CA ASP A 106 13.97 3.58 -13.36
C ASP A 106 14.66 3.96 -14.67
N GLN A 107 15.30 5.13 -14.69
CA GLN A 107 15.99 5.65 -15.88
C GLN A 107 17.36 5.00 -16.12
N TRP A 108 17.91 4.33 -15.11
CA TRP A 108 19.24 3.70 -15.19
C TRP A 108 19.16 2.21 -15.52
N PHE A 109 17.95 1.64 -15.52
CA PHE A 109 17.75 0.27 -15.96
C PHE A 109 18.08 0.11 -17.45
N LYS A 110 19.00 -0.80 -17.74
CA LYS A 110 19.37 -1.20 -19.10
C LYS A 110 18.85 -2.62 -19.35
N PRO A 111 17.93 -2.81 -20.32
CA PRO A 111 17.47 -4.13 -20.73
C PRO A 111 18.65 -5.02 -21.14
N LYS A 112 18.53 -6.31 -20.89
CA LYS A 112 19.51 -7.32 -21.34
C LYS A 112 18.85 -8.29 -22.31
#